data_AF-A0A7C5QGC6-F1
#
_entry.id   AF-A0A7C5QGC6-F1
#
_cell.length_a   1.000
_cell.length_b   1.000
_cell.length_c   1.000
_cell.angle_alpha   90.00
_cell.angle_beta   90.00
_cell.angle_gamma   90.00
#
_symmetry.space_group_name_H-M   'P 1'
#
loop_
_entity.id
_entity.type
_entity.pdbx_description
1 polymer ?
#
loop_
_entity_poly.entity_id
_entity_poly.type
_entity_poly.pdbx_seq_one_letter_code
_entity_poly.pdbx_strand_id
1 'polypeptide(L)'
;LPVIAVLDPLSVEDLLAILQNANGSVVAAKKEDFLAYEIRLAFTDEALRRIAELAFQEQTGARGLVSVVERVLLPFETRLPSTDIEVLAVTRQMVDDPEGSLARLLASDAARARNRELYAQLAEAERKRLEKRIVRQVGQYLEEFDVLLTPERLALFAGYCQETNADPEDLADILVDLVDEIRRFGERLSASCGISVTFSDEAIDRILARRPLGVATVKKVLASLKRDYEYGLCLLAQRRPDSHVVVPATGIDDPKGFVEELFRRNFDD
;
A
#
# COMPACT_ATOMS: atom_id res chain seq x y z
N LEU A 1 -14.13 -6.07 46.74
CA LEU A 1 -15.07 -6.79 45.85
C LEU A 1 -14.24 -7.49 44.78
N PRO A 2 -14.26 -8.84 44.68
CA PRO A 2 -13.62 -9.52 43.56
C PRO A 2 -14.43 -9.25 42.28
N VAL A 3 -13.75 -8.85 41.21
CA VAL A 3 -14.37 -8.71 39.88
C VAL A 3 -14.39 -10.09 39.24
N ILE A 4 -15.57 -10.59 38.93
CA ILE A 4 -15.77 -11.83 38.16
C ILE A 4 -16.16 -11.41 36.75
N ALA A 5 -15.34 -11.78 35.76
CA ALA A 5 -15.67 -11.61 34.35
C ALA A 5 -16.18 -12.95 33.80
N VAL A 6 -17.34 -12.93 33.15
CA VAL A 6 -17.89 -14.05 32.38
C VAL A 6 -17.67 -13.71 30.91
N LEU A 7 -17.06 -14.64 30.16
CA LEU A 7 -16.81 -14.49 28.72
C LEU A 7 -17.81 -15.36 27.96
N ASP A 8 -18.45 -14.78 26.96
CA ASP A 8 -19.36 -15.52 26.07
C ASP A 8 -18.57 -16.43 25.12
N PRO A 9 -19.12 -17.61 24.78
CA PRO A 9 -18.52 -18.48 23.78
C PRO A 9 -18.57 -17.83 22.39
N LEU A 10 -17.44 -17.91 21.66
CA LEU A 10 -17.34 -17.34 20.32
C LEU A 10 -18.23 -18.08 19.33
N SER A 11 -19.06 -17.34 18.59
CA SER A 11 -19.84 -17.83 17.47
C SER A 11 -19.01 -17.91 16.18
N VAL A 12 -19.55 -18.54 15.14
CA VAL A 12 -18.94 -18.53 13.79
C VAL A 12 -18.75 -17.10 13.27
N GLU A 13 -19.70 -16.20 13.54
CA GLU A 13 -19.61 -14.80 13.09
C GLU A 13 -18.52 -14.04 13.87
N ASP A 14 -18.31 -14.34 15.15
CA ASP A 14 -17.19 -13.77 15.92
C ASP A 14 -15.84 -14.25 15.39
N LEU A 15 -15.72 -15.54 15.07
CA LEU A 15 -14.53 -16.13 14.47
C LEU A 15 -14.24 -15.56 13.08
N LEU A 16 -15.29 -15.34 12.28
CA LEU A 16 -15.18 -14.67 10.98
C LEU A 16 -14.69 -13.23 11.13
N ALA A 17 -15.22 -12.48 12.10
CA ALA A 17 -14.78 -11.12 12.39
C ALA A 17 -13.30 -11.08 12.81
N ILE A 18 -12.83 -12.06 13.58
CA ILE A 18 -11.40 -12.20 13.94
C ILE A 18 -10.55 -12.44 12.69
N LEU A 19 -10.97 -13.33 11.78
CA LEU A 19 -10.25 -13.60 10.53
C LEU A 19 -10.17 -12.37 9.59
N GLN A 20 -11.21 -11.54 9.59
CA GLN A 20 -11.29 -10.34 8.75
C GLN A 20 -10.56 -9.13 9.34
N ASN A 21 -10.10 -9.21 10.59
CA ASN A 21 -9.33 -8.14 11.19
C ASN A 21 -7.94 -8.05 10.54
N ALA A 22 -7.55 -6.83 10.15
CA ALA A 22 -6.24 -6.57 9.57
C ALA A 22 -5.11 -6.72 10.60
N ASN A 23 -5.39 -6.42 11.87
CA ASN A 23 -4.39 -6.40 12.92
C ASN A 23 -4.46 -7.71 13.73
N GLY A 24 -3.37 -8.47 13.71
CA GLY A 24 -3.19 -9.63 14.59
C GLY A 24 -4.09 -10.83 14.29
N SER A 25 -4.65 -10.95 13.08
CA SER A 25 -5.33 -12.17 12.64
C SER A 25 -4.35 -13.23 12.14
N VAL A 26 -4.74 -14.50 12.22
CA VAL A 26 -3.97 -15.60 11.60
C VAL A 26 -3.83 -15.42 10.07
N VAL A 27 -4.82 -14.77 9.44
CA VAL A 27 -4.81 -14.49 8.00
C VAL A 27 -3.73 -13.46 7.67
N ALA A 28 -3.62 -12.39 8.47
CA ALA A 28 -2.55 -11.39 8.34
C ALA A 28 -1.17 -12.04 8.45
N ALA A 29 -0.94 -12.86 9.49
CA ALA A 29 0.32 -13.58 9.67
C ALA A 29 0.64 -14.49 8.47
N LYS A 30 -0.35 -15.22 7.94
CA LYS A 30 -0.14 -16.08 6.76
C LYS A 30 0.10 -15.32 5.46
N LYS A 31 -0.49 -14.13 5.30
CA LYS A 31 -0.14 -13.25 4.18
C LYS A 31 1.35 -12.85 4.25
N GLU A 32 1.86 -12.54 5.43
CA GLU A 32 3.27 -12.20 5.66
C GLU A 32 4.20 -13.40 5.40
N ASP A 33 3.85 -14.59 5.90
CA ASP A 33 4.61 -15.83 5.65
C ASP A 33 4.76 -16.11 4.15
N PHE A 34 3.66 -16.03 3.39
CA PHE A 34 3.70 -16.24 1.94
C PHE A 34 4.45 -15.13 1.19
N LEU A 35 4.36 -13.89 1.66
CA LEU A 35 5.07 -12.75 1.08
C LEU A 35 6.59 -12.90 1.19
N ALA A 36 7.10 -13.56 2.23
CA ALA A 36 8.52 -13.89 2.36
C ALA A 36 9.04 -14.80 1.22
N TYR A 37 8.14 -15.51 0.54
CA TYR A 37 8.40 -16.30 -0.67
C TYR A 37 7.97 -15.57 -1.95
N GLU A 38 7.70 -14.27 -1.89
CA GLU A 38 7.18 -13.43 -2.99
C GLU A 38 5.79 -13.87 -3.51
N ILE A 39 5.03 -14.61 -2.69
CA ILE A 39 3.68 -15.08 -3.03
C ILE A 39 2.65 -14.22 -2.31
N ARG A 40 1.76 -13.57 -3.06
CA ARG A 40 0.68 -12.75 -2.48
C ARG A 40 -0.59 -13.56 -2.28
N LEU A 41 -1.15 -13.48 -1.08
CA LEU A 41 -2.29 -14.28 -0.66
C LEU A 41 -3.55 -13.40 -0.53
N ALA A 42 -4.68 -13.87 -1.05
CA ALA A 42 -5.99 -13.25 -0.86
C ALA A 42 -7.04 -14.32 -0.57
N PHE A 43 -8.06 -14.00 0.23
CA PHE A 43 -9.12 -14.93 0.59
C PHE A 43 -10.47 -14.42 0.10
N THR A 44 -11.27 -15.34 -0.42
CA THR A 44 -12.71 -15.08 -0.64
C THR A 44 -13.45 -15.03 0.69
N ASP A 45 -14.53 -14.24 0.77
CA ASP A 45 -15.39 -14.19 1.96
C ASP A 45 -15.95 -15.59 2.30
N GLU A 46 -16.25 -16.41 1.30
CA GLU A 46 -16.69 -17.80 1.48
C GLU A 46 -15.60 -18.71 2.07
N ALA A 47 -14.34 -18.52 1.69
CA ALA A 47 -13.22 -19.24 2.29
C ALA A 47 -13.04 -18.88 3.75
N LEU A 48 -13.08 -17.60 4.10
CA LEU A 48 -12.97 -17.14 5.49
C LEU A 48 -14.12 -17.67 6.34
N ARG A 49 -15.36 -17.60 5.84
CA ARG A 49 -16.52 -18.18 6.52
C ARG A 49 -16.36 -19.69 6.71
N ARG A 50 -15.85 -20.40 5.70
CA ARG A 50 -15.62 -21.84 5.80
C ARG A 50 -14.56 -22.20 6.84
N ILE A 51 -13.47 -21.42 6.92
CA ILE A 51 -12.44 -21.56 7.95
C ILE A 51 -13.06 -21.34 9.34
N ALA A 52 -13.89 -20.30 9.52
CA ALA A 52 -14.58 -20.03 10.78
C ALA A 52 -15.54 -21.16 11.19
N GLU A 53 -16.31 -21.72 10.23
CA GLU A 53 -17.18 -22.88 10.46
C GLU A 53 -16.37 -24.10 10.96
N LEU A 54 -15.24 -24.41 10.32
CA LEU A 54 -14.38 -25.52 10.71
C LEU A 54 -13.75 -25.29 12.08
N ALA A 55 -13.28 -24.08 12.37
CA ALA A 55 -12.67 -23.75 13.65
C ALA A 55 -13.68 -23.81 14.81
N PHE A 56 -14.93 -23.38 14.55
CA PHE A 56 -16.01 -23.50 15.52
C PHE A 56 -16.30 -24.97 15.89
N GLN A 57 -16.22 -25.88 14.91
CA GLN A 57 -16.41 -27.33 15.14
C GLN A 57 -15.30 -27.95 16.01
N GLU A 58 -14.10 -27.38 16.00
CA GLU A 58 -12.97 -27.85 16.83
C GLU A 58 -13.14 -27.51 18.31
N GLN A 59 -14.10 -26.64 18.69
CA GLN A 59 -14.44 -26.27 20.08
C GLN A 59 -13.25 -25.76 20.92
N THR A 60 -12.20 -25.24 20.28
CA THR A 60 -11.00 -24.68 20.94
C THR A 60 -10.99 -23.15 20.96
N GLY A 61 -12.11 -22.51 20.56
CA GLY A 61 -12.22 -21.06 20.44
C GLY A 61 -11.34 -20.50 19.32
N ALA A 62 -10.83 -19.27 19.49
CA ALA A 62 -9.99 -18.60 18.48
C ALA A 62 -8.69 -19.34 18.13
N ARG A 63 -8.22 -20.26 18.99
CA ARG A 63 -7.04 -21.10 18.71
C ARG A 63 -7.29 -22.09 17.56
N GLY A 64 -8.54 -22.52 17.36
CA GLY A 64 -8.92 -23.39 16.24
C GLY A 64 -8.67 -22.72 14.88
N LEU A 65 -8.77 -21.38 14.80
CA LEU A 65 -8.47 -20.64 13.57
C LEU A 65 -7.05 -20.89 13.08
N VAL A 66 -6.07 -20.91 14.00
CA VAL A 66 -4.67 -21.18 13.67
C VAL A 66 -4.51 -22.57 13.08
N SER A 67 -5.08 -23.59 13.73
CA SER A 67 -4.96 -24.98 13.28
C SER A 67 -5.64 -25.21 11.93
N VAL A 68 -6.84 -24.65 11.72
CA VAL A 68 -7.58 -24.79 10.46
C VAL A 68 -6.84 -24.09 9.32
N VAL A 69 -6.40 -22.84 9.52
CA VAL A 69 -5.69 -22.10 8.48
C VAL A 69 -4.37 -22.79 8.11
N GLU A 70 -3.61 -23.25 9.09
CA GLU A 70 -2.37 -24.00 8.86
C GLU A 70 -2.63 -25.26 8.02
N ARG A 71 -3.63 -26.07 8.41
CA ARG A 71 -4.00 -27.29 7.68
C ARG A 71 -4.41 -26.99 6.23
N VAL A 72 -5.11 -25.88 5.98
CA VAL A 72 -5.55 -25.49 4.65
C VAL A 72 -4.38 -25.00 3.79
N LEU A 73 -3.47 -24.21 4.36
CA LEU A 73 -2.42 -23.54 3.59
C LEU A 73 -1.11 -24.32 3.48
N LEU A 74 -0.82 -25.24 4.41
CA LEU A 74 0.43 -25.99 4.43
C LEU A 74 0.78 -26.69 3.10
N PRO A 75 -0.16 -27.33 2.38
CA PRO A 75 0.15 -27.91 1.06
C PRO A 75 0.61 -26.85 0.05
N PHE A 76 0.02 -25.66 0.08
CA PHE A 76 0.38 -24.56 -0.81
C PHE A 76 1.72 -23.94 -0.41
N GLU A 77 1.92 -23.69 0.89
CA GLU A 77 3.16 -23.15 1.45
C GLU A 77 4.37 -24.02 1.14
N THR A 78 4.20 -25.35 1.18
CA THR A 78 5.29 -26.30 0.87
C THR A 78 5.60 -26.43 -0.61
N ARG A 79 4.64 -26.16 -1.51
CA ARG A 79 4.79 -26.42 -2.96
C ARG A 79 5.00 -25.17 -3.79
N LEU A 80 4.25 -24.10 -3.54
CA LEU A 80 4.26 -22.91 -4.37
C LEU A 80 5.63 -22.21 -4.45
N PRO A 81 6.47 -22.15 -3.40
CA PRO A 81 7.80 -21.54 -3.50
C PRO A 81 8.73 -22.21 -4.54
N SER A 82 8.42 -23.44 -4.97
CA SER A 82 9.15 -24.14 -6.04
C SER A 82 8.51 -23.98 -7.44
N THR A 83 7.67 -22.96 -7.63
CA THR A 83 6.91 -22.73 -8.87
C THR A 83 6.98 -21.28 -9.33
N ASP A 84 6.39 -20.98 -10.49
CA ASP A 84 6.23 -19.64 -11.06
C ASP A 84 4.95 -18.92 -10.59
N ILE A 85 4.30 -19.43 -9.54
CA ILE A 85 3.02 -18.90 -9.05
C ILE A 85 3.28 -17.85 -7.97
N GLU A 86 3.09 -16.58 -8.31
CA GLU A 86 3.32 -15.43 -7.42
C GLU A 86 2.06 -14.99 -6.65
N VAL A 87 0.88 -15.54 -6.94
CA VAL A 87 -0.38 -15.15 -6.30
C VAL A 87 -1.27 -16.35 -6.02
N LEU A 88 -1.98 -16.33 -4.90
CA LEU A 88 -2.94 -17.36 -4.51
C LEU A 88 -4.25 -16.73 -4.02
N ALA A 89 -5.35 -17.07 -4.70
CA ALA A 89 -6.70 -16.70 -4.28
C ALA A 89 -7.39 -17.91 -3.60
N VAL A 90 -7.44 -17.89 -2.27
CA VAL A 90 -8.02 -18.95 -1.46
C VAL A 90 -9.54 -18.93 -1.57
N THR A 91 -10.08 -20.00 -2.12
CA THR A 91 -11.52 -20.21 -2.32
C THR A 91 -12.07 -21.19 -1.29
N ARG A 92 -13.40 -21.21 -1.11
CA ARG A 92 -14.07 -22.25 -0.32
C ARG A 92 -13.66 -23.66 -0.73
N GLN A 93 -13.55 -23.92 -2.04
CA GLN A 93 -13.12 -25.22 -2.56
C GLN A 93 -11.70 -25.59 -2.10
N MET A 94 -10.78 -24.63 -2.01
CA MET A 94 -9.42 -24.86 -1.49
C MET A 94 -9.43 -25.16 0.01
N VAL A 95 -10.38 -24.61 0.76
CA VAL A 95 -10.55 -24.93 2.19
C VAL A 95 -11.10 -26.35 2.36
N ASP A 96 -12.04 -26.77 1.52
CA ASP A 96 -12.67 -28.09 1.59
C ASP A 96 -11.78 -29.22 1.03
N ASP A 97 -10.98 -28.94 -0.01
CA ASP A 97 -10.05 -29.88 -0.68
C ASP A 97 -8.73 -29.18 -1.03
N PRO A 98 -7.81 -28.98 -0.05
CA PRO A 98 -6.54 -28.31 -0.29
C PRO A 98 -5.66 -29.02 -1.33
N GLU A 99 -5.43 -30.32 -1.16
CA GLU A 99 -4.54 -31.13 -2.00
C GLU A 99 -5.05 -31.24 -3.44
N GLY A 100 -6.35 -31.52 -3.62
CA GLY A 100 -6.93 -31.60 -4.96
C GLY A 100 -6.95 -30.24 -5.65
N SER A 101 -7.15 -29.15 -4.91
CA SER A 101 -7.09 -27.79 -5.47
C SER A 101 -5.68 -27.39 -5.87
N LEU A 102 -4.68 -27.75 -5.06
CA LEU A 102 -3.27 -27.57 -5.38
C LEU A 102 -2.88 -28.37 -6.64
N ALA A 103 -3.25 -29.64 -6.71
CA ALA A 103 -3.00 -30.46 -7.90
C ALA A 103 -3.60 -29.84 -9.17
N ARG A 104 -4.84 -29.34 -9.11
CA ARG A 104 -5.50 -28.61 -10.22
C ARG A 104 -4.75 -27.34 -10.61
N LEU A 105 -4.29 -26.57 -9.61
CA LEU A 105 -3.55 -25.32 -9.82
C LEU A 105 -2.19 -25.58 -10.50
N LEU A 106 -1.48 -26.63 -10.09
CA LEU A 106 -0.18 -26.99 -10.66
C LEU A 106 -0.29 -27.57 -12.07
N ALA A 107 -1.35 -28.34 -12.35
CA ALA A 107 -1.50 -29.09 -13.60
C ALA A 107 -2.09 -28.30 -14.78
N SER A 108 -2.72 -27.13 -14.55
CA SER A 108 -3.50 -26.45 -15.59
C SER A 108 -3.25 -24.95 -15.66
N ASP A 109 -2.81 -24.48 -16.83
CA ASP A 109 -2.68 -23.04 -17.12
C ASP A 109 -4.01 -22.31 -17.00
N ALA A 110 -5.12 -22.95 -17.38
CA ALA A 110 -6.45 -22.39 -17.21
C ALA A 110 -6.82 -22.20 -15.73
N ALA A 111 -6.37 -23.10 -14.84
CA ALA A 111 -6.55 -22.94 -13.40
C ALA A 111 -5.69 -21.80 -12.85
N ARG A 112 -4.43 -21.68 -13.30
CA ARG A 112 -3.54 -20.56 -12.93
C ARG A 112 -4.10 -19.22 -13.39
N ALA A 113 -4.64 -19.16 -14.61
CA ALA A 113 -5.28 -17.96 -15.15
C ALA A 113 -6.49 -17.53 -14.32
N ARG A 114 -7.40 -18.45 -13.99
CA ARG A 114 -8.55 -18.18 -13.12
C ARG A 114 -8.11 -17.73 -11.71
N ASN A 115 -7.08 -18.35 -11.15
CA ASN A 115 -6.54 -17.96 -9.85
C ASN A 115 -5.97 -16.52 -9.89
N ARG A 116 -5.22 -16.16 -10.93
CA ARG A 116 -4.70 -14.78 -11.11
C ARG A 116 -5.83 -13.77 -11.26
N GLU A 117 -6.84 -14.09 -12.07
CA GLU A 117 -8.00 -13.21 -12.27
C GLU A 117 -8.78 -13.00 -10.97
N LEU A 118 -9.07 -14.07 -10.23
CA LEU A 118 -9.75 -13.99 -8.95
C LEU A 118 -8.92 -13.22 -7.92
N TYR A 119 -7.62 -13.47 -7.85
CA TYR A 119 -6.71 -12.70 -6.99
C TYR A 119 -6.79 -11.21 -7.31
N ALA A 120 -6.73 -10.82 -8.59
CA ALA A 120 -6.80 -9.42 -8.99
C ALA A 120 -8.13 -8.76 -8.56
N GLN A 121 -9.25 -9.48 -8.68
CA GLN A 121 -10.56 -8.99 -8.21
C GLN A 121 -10.59 -8.80 -6.69
N LEU A 122 -10.05 -9.76 -5.93
CA LEU A 122 -9.98 -9.66 -4.47
C LEU A 122 -9.06 -8.54 -4.01
N ALA A 123 -7.88 -8.42 -4.63
CA ALA A 123 -6.91 -7.38 -4.34
C ALA A 123 -7.48 -5.97 -4.60
N GLU A 124 -8.21 -5.80 -5.70
CA GLU A 124 -8.88 -4.54 -6.03
C GLU A 124 -10.01 -4.21 -5.03
N ALA A 125 -10.79 -5.22 -4.61
CA ALA A 125 -11.83 -5.03 -3.60
C ALA A 125 -11.24 -4.66 -2.24
N GLU A 126 -10.14 -5.30 -1.84
CA GLU A 126 -9.39 -4.99 -0.62
C GLU A 126 -8.82 -3.57 -0.67
N ARG A 127 -8.19 -3.17 -1.79
CA ARG A 127 -7.69 -1.81 -2.00
C ARG A 127 -8.78 -0.77 -1.82
N LYS A 128 -9.96 -0.96 -2.43
CA LYS A 128 -11.10 -0.05 -2.26
C LYS A 128 -11.62 0.01 -0.82
N ARG A 129 -11.58 -1.10 -0.08
CA ARG A 129 -11.93 -1.13 1.35
C ARG A 129 -10.89 -0.33 2.16
N LEU A 130 -9.60 -0.48 1.85
CA LEU A 130 -8.51 0.27 2.46
C LEU A 130 -8.60 1.77 2.19
N GLU A 131 -8.89 2.20 0.96
CA GLU A 131 -9.07 3.62 0.63
C GLU A 131 -10.17 4.27 1.48
N LYS A 132 -11.34 3.62 1.58
CA LYS A 132 -12.43 4.08 2.45
C LYS A 132 -12.01 4.13 3.92
N ARG A 133 -11.22 3.15 4.35
CA ARG A 133 -10.74 3.04 5.73
C ARG A 133 -9.73 4.16 6.04
N ILE A 134 -8.78 4.43 5.15
CA ILE A 134 -7.79 5.51 5.26
C ILE A 134 -8.51 6.86 5.40
N VAL A 135 -9.43 7.18 4.48
CA VAL A 135 -10.18 8.44 4.55
C VAL A 135 -10.92 8.59 5.89
N ARG A 136 -11.50 7.49 6.40
CA ARG A 136 -12.24 7.50 7.66
C ARG A 136 -11.35 7.60 8.91
N GLN A 137 -10.22 6.90 8.95
CA GLN A 137 -9.37 6.81 10.16
C GLN A 137 -8.39 7.98 10.25
N VAL A 138 -7.72 8.31 9.15
CA VAL A 138 -6.58 9.23 9.15
C VAL A 138 -6.80 10.45 8.27
N GLY A 139 -7.92 10.55 7.54
CA GLY A 139 -8.19 11.68 6.65
C GLY A 139 -8.13 13.04 7.35
N GLN A 140 -8.82 13.18 8.49
CA GLN A 140 -8.79 14.42 9.28
C GLN A 140 -7.39 14.70 9.84
N TYR A 141 -6.70 13.67 10.34
CA TYR A 141 -5.33 13.82 10.83
C TYR A 141 -4.41 14.36 9.73
N LEU A 142 -4.44 13.78 8.53
CA LEU A 142 -3.64 14.25 7.40
C LEU A 142 -3.99 15.70 7.01
N GLU A 143 -5.27 16.06 7.04
CA GLU A 143 -5.72 17.43 6.75
C GLU A 143 -5.18 18.45 7.78
N GLU A 144 -5.10 18.09 9.06
CA GLU A 144 -4.52 18.94 10.12
C GLU A 144 -3.03 19.24 9.89
N PHE A 145 -2.32 18.41 9.13
CA PHE A 145 -0.93 18.61 8.70
C PHE A 145 -0.81 19.09 7.24
N ASP A 146 -1.90 19.64 6.69
CA ASP A 146 -2.00 20.12 5.31
C ASP A 146 -1.70 19.03 4.25
N VAL A 147 -1.84 17.74 4.56
CA VAL A 147 -1.61 16.64 3.62
C VAL A 147 -2.92 16.27 2.93
N LEU A 148 -3.11 16.77 1.71
CA LEU A 148 -4.30 16.47 0.92
C LEU A 148 -4.33 15.00 0.46
N LEU A 149 -5.41 14.26 0.71
CA LEU A 149 -5.60 12.94 0.11
C LEU A 149 -6.16 13.05 -1.32
N THR A 150 -5.28 13.35 -2.29
CA THR A 150 -5.63 13.23 -3.71
C THR A 150 -6.01 11.79 -4.06
N PRO A 151 -6.77 11.55 -5.14
CA PRO A 151 -7.06 10.18 -5.58
C PRO A 151 -5.80 9.33 -5.81
N GLU A 152 -4.73 9.93 -6.32
CA GLU A 152 -3.45 9.23 -6.55
C GLU A 152 -2.71 8.96 -5.23
N ARG A 153 -2.62 9.95 -4.32
CA ARG A 153 -2.02 9.77 -3.00
C ARG A 153 -2.75 8.71 -2.18
N LEU A 154 -4.08 8.74 -2.21
CA LEU A 154 -4.92 7.75 -1.55
C LEU A 154 -4.69 6.34 -2.12
N ALA A 155 -4.61 6.21 -3.44
CA ALA A 155 -4.32 4.93 -4.10
C ALA A 155 -2.91 4.42 -3.78
N LEU A 156 -1.90 5.31 -3.78
CA LEU A 156 -0.53 4.98 -3.39
C LEU A 156 -0.46 4.52 -1.93
N PHE A 157 -1.18 5.21 -1.05
CA PHE A 157 -1.19 4.91 0.37
C PHE A 157 -1.92 3.58 0.66
N ALA A 158 -3.09 3.36 0.04
CA ALA A 158 -3.82 2.11 0.12
C ALA A 158 -3.01 0.93 -0.44
N GLY A 159 -2.34 1.13 -1.59
CA GLY A 159 -1.46 0.12 -2.17
C GLY A 159 -0.30 -0.24 -1.25
N TYR A 160 0.32 0.74 -0.61
CA TYR A 160 1.38 0.48 0.37
C TYR A 160 0.87 -0.29 1.59
N CYS A 161 -0.26 0.10 2.18
CA CYS A 161 -0.90 -0.64 3.27
C CYS A 161 -1.20 -2.09 2.87
N GLN A 162 -1.66 -2.32 1.64
CA GLN A 162 -1.97 -3.65 1.13
C GLN A 162 -0.71 -4.51 0.94
N GLU A 163 0.37 -3.92 0.40
CA GLU A 163 1.64 -4.62 0.15
C GLU A 163 2.36 -4.98 1.45
N THR A 164 2.33 -4.10 2.46
CA THR A 164 3.02 -4.30 3.73
C THR A 164 2.12 -4.85 4.83
N ASN A 165 0.83 -5.06 4.54
CA ASN A 165 -0.19 -5.45 5.50
C ASN A 165 -0.28 -4.51 6.73
N ALA A 166 0.12 -3.25 6.57
CA ALA A 166 0.18 -2.26 7.64
C ALA A 166 -1.17 -1.55 7.87
N ASP A 167 -1.41 -1.12 9.11
CA ASP A 167 -2.56 -0.28 9.44
C ASP A 167 -2.35 1.16 8.94
N PRO A 168 -3.37 1.82 8.36
CA PRO A 168 -3.31 3.23 8.00
C PRO A 168 -2.84 4.15 9.11
N GLU A 169 -3.22 3.88 10.37
CA GLU A 169 -2.84 4.71 11.52
C GLU A 169 -1.32 4.65 11.75
N ASP A 170 -0.71 3.47 11.64
CA ASP A 170 0.73 3.27 11.83
C ASP A 170 1.58 4.00 10.78
N LEU A 171 1.01 4.26 9.61
CA LEU A 171 1.72 4.81 8.46
C LEU A 171 1.42 6.30 8.20
N ALA A 172 0.42 6.87 8.86
CA ALA A 172 0.01 8.25 8.64
C ALA A 172 1.15 9.23 8.95
N ASP A 173 1.87 9.01 10.06
CA ASP A 173 3.03 9.83 10.46
C ASP A 173 4.13 9.81 9.41
N ILE A 174 4.40 8.62 8.86
CA ILE A 174 5.40 8.46 7.80
C ILE A 174 4.98 9.28 6.57
N LEU A 175 3.70 9.25 6.19
CA LEU A 175 3.23 10.04 5.05
C LEU A 175 3.38 11.54 5.30
N VAL A 176 3.03 12.03 6.49
CA VAL A 176 3.21 13.43 6.89
C VAL A 176 4.68 13.84 6.78
N ASP A 177 5.59 13.06 7.37
CA ASP A 177 7.02 13.32 7.35
C ASP A 177 7.59 13.37 5.92
N LEU A 178 7.14 12.48 5.04
CA LEU A 178 7.60 12.46 3.65
C LEU A 178 7.11 13.67 2.86
N VAL A 179 5.85 14.08 3.05
CA VAL A 179 5.28 15.28 2.38
C VAL A 179 5.95 16.54 2.89
N ASP A 180 6.17 16.65 4.20
CA ASP A 180 6.88 17.77 4.83
C ASP A 180 8.35 17.87 4.33
N GLU A 181 9.06 16.75 4.19
CA GLU A 181 10.42 16.75 3.62
C GLU A 181 10.46 17.29 2.18
N ILE A 182 9.45 16.97 1.35
CA ILE A 182 9.33 17.49 -0.02
C ILE A 182 9.03 19.00 -0.01
N ARG A 183 8.15 19.47 0.87
CA ARG A 183 7.83 20.90 1.02
C ARG A 183 9.05 21.71 1.49
N ARG A 184 9.73 21.26 2.54
CA ARG A 184 10.98 21.86 3.04
C ARG A 184 12.09 21.83 1.99
N PHE A 185 12.10 20.84 1.11
CA PHE A 185 13.00 20.86 -0.03
C PHE A 185 12.70 22.02 -1.00
N GLY A 186 11.42 22.27 -1.32
CA GLY A 186 11.01 23.44 -2.12
C GLY A 186 11.45 24.76 -1.49
N GLU A 187 11.31 24.91 -0.18
CA GLU A 187 11.80 26.09 0.56
C GLU A 187 13.31 26.25 0.48
N ARG A 188 14.06 25.17 0.68
CA ARG A 188 15.53 25.17 0.56
C ARG A 188 15.98 25.53 -0.86
N LEU A 189 15.29 25.00 -1.88
CA LEU A 189 15.56 25.31 -3.27
C LEU A 189 15.24 26.78 -3.59
N SER A 190 14.12 27.28 -3.06
CA SER A 190 13.71 28.68 -3.18
C SER A 190 14.77 29.62 -2.61
N ALA A 191 15.24 29.33 -1.40
CA ALA A 191 16.27 30.11 -0.73
C ALA A 191 17.62 30.06 -1.46
N SER A 192 18.02 28.90 -2.00
CA SER A 192 19.26 28.79 -2.77
C SER A 192 19.22 29.51 -4.12
N CYS A 193 18.04 29.59 -4.74
CA CYS A 193 17.89 30.16 -6.08
C CYS A 193 17.44 31.62 -6.09
N GLY A 194 16.88 32.14 -4.99
CA GLY A 194 16.35 33.50 -4.91
C GLY A 194 15.02 33.69 -5.67
N ILE A 195 14.25 32.62 -5.86
CA ILE A 195 12.94 32.60 -6.51
C ILE A 195 12.01 31.67 -5.73
N SER A 196 10.71 31.93 -5.70
CA SER A 196 9.77 31.07 -4.98
C SER A 196 9.47 29.80 -5.77
N VAL A 197 9.67 28.63 -5.17
CA VAL A 197 9.50 27.31 -5.78
C VAL A 197 8.64 26.41 -4.88
N THR A 198 7.58 25.86 -5.44
CA THR A 198 6.71 24.87 -4.78
C THR A 198 6.49 23.66 -5.67
N PHE A 199 5.95 22.60 -5.09
CA PHE A 199 5.55 21.39 -5.79
C PHE A 199 4.03 21.28 -5.76
N SER A 200 3.45 20.99 -6.92
CA SER A 200 2.04 20.59 -7.02
C SER A 200 1.80 19.26 -6.28
N ASP A 201 0.54 18.96 -5.94
CA ASP A 201 0.21 17.69 -5.33
C ASP A 201 0.55 16.50 -6.23
N GLU A 202 0.37 16.63 -7.55
CA GLU A 202 0.74 15.59 -8.52
C GLU A 202 2.25 15.37 -8.56
N ALA A 203 3.06 16.42 -8.36
CA ALA A 203 4.51 16.27 -8.24
C ALA A 203 4.91 15.55 -6.95
N ILE A 204 4.25 15.87 -5.83
CA ILE A 204 4.45 15.16 -4.55
C ILE A 204 4.09 13.68 -4.73
N ASP A 205 2.93 13.39 -5.33
CA ASP A 205 2.47 12.02 -5.58
C ASP A 205 3.46 11.26 -6.46
N ARG A 206 4.02 11.92 -7.49
CA ARG A 206 5.04 11.34 -8.37
C ARG A 206 6.36 11.01 -7.66
N ILE A 207 6.73 11.79 -6.64
CA ILE A 207 7.89 11.51 -5.78
C ILE A 207 7.56 10.35 -4.82
N LEU A 208 6.38 10.34 -4.20
CA LEU A 208 5.92 9.28 -3.30
C LEU A 208 5.68 7.95 -4.02
N ALA A 209 5.42 7.96 -5.33
CA ALA A 209 5.29 6.75 -6.13
C ALA A 209 6.60 5.94 -6.26
N ARG A 210 7.76 6.51 -5.90
CA ARG A 210 9.06 5.83 -5.99
C ARG A 210 9.16 4.70 -4.96
N ARG A 211 9.79 3.59 -5.35
CA ARG A 211 9.91 2.38 -4.53
C ARG A 211 11.39 2.06 -4.19
N PRO A 212 11.69 1.55 -2.98
CA PRO A 212 10.76 1.40 -1.84
C PRO A 212 10.34 2.77 -1.29
N LEU A 213 9.10 2.87 -0.79
CA LEU A 213 8.62 4.11 -0.16
C LEU A 213 9.36 4.34 1.15
N GLY A 214 9.93 5.54 1.34
CA GLY A 214 10.60 5.90 2.57
C GLY A 214 11.54 7.09 2.41
N VAL A 215 12.00 7.60 3.56
CA VAL A 215 12.78 8.85 3.66
C VAL A 215 14.05 8.81 2.82
N ALA A 216 14.77 7.68 2.81
CA ALA A 216 16.01 7.53 2.04
C ALA A 216 15.76 7.66 0.51
N THR A 217 14.70 7.03 0.01
CA THR A 217 14.31 7.09 -1.41
C THR A 217 13.91 8.49 -1.79
N VAL A 218 13.05 9.14 -0.99
CA VAL A 218 12.62 10.52 -1.22
C VAL A 218 13.83 11.47 -1.23
N LYS A 219 14.71 11.39 -0.22
CA LYS A 219 15.93 12.23 -0.17
C LYS A 219 16.83 12.05 -1.40
N LYS A 220 16.96 10.82 -1.91
CA LYS A 220 17.74 10.55 -3.13
C LYS A 220 17.12 11.23 -4.36
N VAL A 221 15.79 11.17 -4.50
CA VAL A 221 15.05 11.84 -5.58
C VAL A 221 15.26 13.34 -5.50
N LEU A 222 15.01 13.94 -4.33
CA LEU A 222 15.15 15.39 -4.10
C LEU A 222 16.58 15.87 -4.36
N ALA A 223 17.60 15.10 -3.97
CA ALA A 223 18.99 15.42 -4.26
C ALA A 223 19.31 15.41 -5.76
N SER A 224 18.63 14.58 -6.56
CA SER A 224 18.76 14.61 -8.02
C SER A 224 18.08 15.85 -8.60
N LEU A 225 16.84 16.11 -8.19
CA LEU A 225 16.09 17.28 -8.63
C LEU A 225 16.86 18.56 -8.35
N LYS A 226 17.50 18.69 -7.17
CA LYS A 226 18.34 19.84 -6.86
C LYS A 226 19.38 20.12 -7.95
N ARG A 227 20.13 19.09 -8.37
CA ARG A 227 21.19 19.24 -9.38
C ARG A 227 20.63 19.68 -10.73
N ASP A 228 19.46 19.18 -11.10
CA ASP A 228 18.85 19.48 -12.40
C ASP A 228 18.18 20.87 -12.41
N TYR A 229 17.66 21.33 -11.26
CA TYR A 229 16.92 22.58 -11.14
C TYR A 229 17.77 23.80 -10.75
N GLU A 230 18.75 23.66 -9.86
CA GLU A 230 19.39 24.77 -9.15
C GLU A 230 19.96 25.83 -10.11
N TYR A 231 20.68 25.41 -11.15
CA TYR A 231 21.24 26.34 -12.13
C TYR A 231 20.16 27.07 -12.94
N GLY A 232 19.16 26.34 -13.44
CA GLY A 232 18.10 26.91 -14.27
C GLY A 232 17.24 27.91 -13.52
N LEU A 233 16.86 27.57 -12.29
CA LEU A 233 16.05 28.44 -11.44
C LEU A 233 16.82 29.70 -10.99
N CYS A 234 18.11 29.57 -10.66
CA CYS A 234 18.97 30.73 -10.35
C CYS A 234 19.02 31.73 -11.52
N LEU A 235 19.14 31.25 -12.76
CA LEU A 235 19.14 32.12 -13.94
C LEU A 235 17.79 32.80 -14.16
N LEU A 236 16.69 32.09 -13.94
CA LEU A 236 15.34 32.66 -14.02
C LEU A 236 15.16 33.78 -12.97
N ALA A 237 15.62 33.55 -11.74
CA ALA A 237 15.54 34.51 -10.64
C ALA A 237 16.23 35.85 -10.95
N GLN A 238 17.34 35.84 -11.67
CA GLN A 238 18.06 37.07 -12.07
C GLN A 238 17.23 38.00 -12.96
N ARG A 239 16.27 37.45 -13.72
CA ARG A 239 15.40 38.24 -14.60
C ARG A 239 14.02 38.50 -14.01
N ARG A 240 13.51 37.55 -13.21
CA ARG A 240 12.17 37.59 -12.63
C ARG A 240 12.23 37.12 -11.16
N PRO A 241 12.75 37.95 -10.24
CA PRO A 241 12.92 37.56 -8.83
C PRO A 241 11.58 37.32 -8.11
N ASP A 242 10.51 37.98 -8.54
CA ASP A 242 9.18 37.86 -7.92
C ASP A 242 8.33 36.72 -8.50
N SER A 243 8.89 35.92 -9.42
CA SER A 243 8.16 34.79 -10.00
C SER A 243 7.96 33.66 -8.99
N HIS A 244 6.81 32.99 -9.12
CA HIS A 244 6.52 31.76 -8.40
C HIS A 244 6.49 30.58 -9.38
N VAL A 245 7.34 29.59 -9.15
CA VAL A 245 7.43 28.38 -9.98
C VAL A 245 6.77 27.23 -9.23
N VAL A 246 5.68 26.72 -9.79
CA VAL A 246 5.04 25.48 -9.33
C VAL A 246 5.55 24.34 -10.21
N VAL A 247 6.24 23.36 -9.60
CA VAL A 247 6.74 22.18 -10.30
C VAL A 247 5.60 21.16 -10.45
N PRO A 248 5.17 20.82 -11.69
CA PRO A 248 4.17 19.79 -11.96
C PRO A 248 4.78 18.38 -11.94
N ALA A 249 3.96 17.34 -12.01
CA ALA A 249 4.42 15.95 -12.14
C ALA A 249 5.40 15.75 -13.32
N THR A 250 5.17 16.42 -14.45
CA THR A 250 6.08 16.38 -15.61
C THR A 250 7.46 16.95 -15.29
N GLY A 251 7.56 17.91 -14.38
CA GLY A 251 8.84 18.44 -13.89
C GLY A 251 9.57 17.48 -12.94
N ILE A 252 8.91 16.43 -12.45
CA ILE A 252 9.56 15.33 -11.73
C ILE A 252 10.05 14.25 -12.71
N ASP A 253 9.31 14.02 -13.78
CA ASP A 253 9.65 13.02 -14.81
C ASP A 253 10.75 13.48 -15.76
N ASP A 254 10.70 14.74 -16.20
CA ASP A 254 11.74 15.39 -17.01
C ASP A 254 12.09 16.78 -16.47
N PRO A 255 12.95 16.85 -15.43
CA PRO A 255 13.36 18.11 -14.82
C PRO A 255 14.03 19.07 -15.81
N LYS A 256 14.85 18.55 -16.72
CA LYS A 256 15.62 19.37 -17.67
C LYS A 256 14.70 19.96 -18.73
N GLY A 257 13.84 19.16 -19.33
CA GLY A 257 12.86 19.63 -20.30
C GLY A 257 11.91 20.67 -19.70
N PHE A 258 11.49 20.49 -18.44
CA PHE A 258 10.67 21.48 -17.74
C PHE A 258 11.41 22.81 -17.50
N VAL A 259 12.68 22.77 -17.09
CA VAL A 259 13.52 23.98 -16.97
C VAL A 259 13.68 24.68 -18.33
N GLU A 260 13.95 23.95 -19.41
CA GLU A 260 14.01 24.51 -20.76
C GLU A 260 12.69 25.17 -21.18
N GLU A 261 11.55 24.55 -20.85
CA GLU A 261 10.24 25.12 -21.12
C GLU A 261 9.99 26.41 -20.31
N LEU A 262 10.42 26.46 -19.04
CA LEU A 262 10.38 27.68 -18.23
C LEU A 262 11.18 28.80 -18.90
N PHE A 263 12.36 28.50 -19.46
CA PHE A 263 13.13 29.50 -20.21
C PHE A 263 12.38 29.96 -21.46
N ARG A 264 11.90 29.04 -22.29
CA ARG A 264 11.19 29.38 -23.53
C ARG A 264 10.00 30.32 -23.28
N ARG A 265 9.20 30.03 -22.25
CA ARG A 265 8.02 30.85 -21.90
C ARG A 265 8.36 32.22 -21.32
N ASN A 266 9.56 32.42 -20.78
CA ASN A 266 9.94 33.65 -20.06
C ASN A 266 11.03 34.48 -20.75
N PHE A 267 11.65 33.97 -21.83
CA PHE A 267 12.78 34.61 -22.52
C PHE A 267 12.58 34.80 -24.03
N ASP A 268 11.51 34.28 -24.64
CA ASP A 268 11.19 34.47 -26.06
C ASP A 268 10.26 35.67 -26.36
N ASP A 269 10.12 36.62 -25.42
CA ASP A 269 9.50 37.96 -25.61
C ASP A 269 10.57 39.07 -25.43
#